data_AF-A0AA41LBX8-F1
#
_entry.id   AF-A0AA41LBX8-F1
#
_cell.length_a   1.000
_cell.length_b   1.000
_cell.length_c   1.000
_cell.angle_alpha   90.00
_cell.angle_beta   90.00
_cell.angle_gamma   90.00
#
_symmetry.space_group_name_H-M   'P 1'
#
loop_
_entity.id
_entity.type
_entity.pdbx_description
1 polymer ?
#
loop_
_entity_poly.entity_id
_entity_poly.type
_entity_poly.pdbx_seq_one_letter_code
_entity_poly.pdbx_strand_id
1 'polypeptide(L)'
;VALSSNQFGALSSAQVSAFSTNDIAAIETADIGALKSAVIAGLSSNQTKALTTDQIVALSSSQISALSSSQVAGLSTAAIAAIETADIGALKTAAIGALSTAQTAALSTDQIGALSTAQVAAMTTANLASGLSTDQIVALSSNQLGALST
;
A
#
# COMPACT_ATOMS: atom_id res chain seq x y z
N VAL A 1 -23.83 -15.00 14.28
CA VAL A 1 -22.79 -14.72 15.29
C VAL A 1 -21.60 -14.17 14.52
N ALA A 2 -21.21 -12.91 14.76
CA ALA A 2 -20.02 -12.35 14.15
C ALA A 2 -18.77 -13.03 14.75
N LEU A 3 -17.72 -13.20 13.96
CA LEU A 3 -16.43 -13.69 14.48
C LEU A 3 -15.84 -12.62 15.41
N SER A 4 -15.12 -13.04 16.45
CA SER A 4 -14.26 -12.13 17.21
C SER A 4 -12.96 -11.85 16.46
N SER A 5 -12.27 -10.74 16.76
CA SER A 5 -10.99 -10.40 16.14
C SER A 5 -9.91 -11.47 16.35
N ASN A 6 -9.95 -12.20 17.47
CA ASN A 6 -9.08 -13.35 17.70
C ASN A 6 -9.36 -14.51 16.74
N GLN A 7 -10.64 -14.78 16.45
CA GLN A 7 -11.02 -15.80 15.47
C GLN A 7 -10.67 -15.34 14.05
N PHE A 8 -10.77 -14.04 13.78
CA PHE A 8 -10.37 -13.47 12.49
C PHE A 8 -8.86 -13.57 12.26
N GLY A 9 -8.05 -13.21 13.26
CA GLY A 9 -6.59 -13.37 13.23
C GLY A 9 -6.11 -14.83 13.13
N ALA A 10 -6.98 -15.79 13.42
CA ALA A 10 -6.70 -17.21 13.26
C ALA A 10 -6.93 -17.74 11.82
N LEU A 11 -7.58 -16.95 10.95
CA LEU A 11 -7.84 -17.36 9.57
C LEU A 11 -6.54 -17.56 8.79
N SER A 12 -6.54 -18.59 7.94
CA SER A 12 -5.48 -18.85 6.97
C SER A 12 -5.69 -18.03 5.69
N SER A 13 -4.61 -17.82 4.93
CA SER A 13 -4.69 -17.16 3.62
C SER A 13 -5.64 -17.89 2.66
N ALA A 14 -5.68 -19.22 2.70
CA ALA A 14 -6.60 -20.01 1.87
C ALA A 14 -8.07 -19.75 2.22
N GLN A 15 -8.41 -19.63 3.52
CA GLN A 15 -9.77 -19.32 3.95
C GLN A 15 -10.18 -17.91 3.50
N VAL A 16 -9.31 -16.92 3.66
CA VAL A 16 -9.60 -15.54 3.25
C VAL A 16 -9.61 -15.38 1.73
N SER A 17 -8.80 -16.15 0.99
CA SER A 17 -8.85 -16.15 -0.48
C SER A 17 -10.18 -16.63 -1.06
N ALA A 18 -10.98 -17.36 -0.28
CA ALA A 18 -12.31 -17.81 -0.67
C ALA A 18 -13.41 -16.75 -0.46
N PHE A 19 -13.11 -15.64 0.22
CA PHE A 19 -14.06 -14.56 0.46
C PHE A 19 -14.31 -13.75 -0.81
N SER A 20 -15.55 -13.30 -1.00
CA SER A 20 -15.85 -12.35 -2.08
C SER A 20 -15.25 -10.98 -1.79
N THR A 21 -15.16 -10.11 -2.80
CA THR A 21 -14.74 -8.72 -2.61
C THR A 21 -15.67 -7.95 -1.67
N ASN A 22 -16.96 -8.30 -1.64
CA ASN A 22 -17.93 -7.70 -0.73
C ASN A 22 -17.69 -8.14 0.71
N ASP A 23 -17.36 -9.41 0.93
CA ASP A 23 -16.99 -9.90 2.25
C ASP A 23 -15.74 -9.19 2.75
N ILE A 24 -14.73 -9.00 1.87
CA ILE A 24 -13.51 -8.27 2.22
C ILE A 24 -13.82 -6.81 2.61
N ALA A 25 -14.60 -6.10 1.81
CA ALA A 25 -14.98 -4.71 2.09
C ALA A 25 -15.83 -4.57 3.37
N ALA A 26 -16.50 -5.64 3.81
CA ALA A 26 -17.33 -5.67 5.01
C ALA A 26 -16.58 -6.02 6.31
N ILE A 27 -15.29 -6.43 6.22
CA ILE A 27 -14.48 -6.72 7.42
C ILE A 27 -14.28 -5.43 8.22
N GLU A 28 -14.49 -5.48 9.53
CA GLU A 28 -14.22 -4.35 10.42
C GLU A 28 -12.72 -4.02 10.45
N THR A 29 -12.37 -2.73 10.61
CA THR A 29 -10.98 -2.29 10.61
C THR A 29 -10.15 -2.95 11.71
N ALA A 30 -10.74 -3.19 12.89
CA ALA A 30 -10.10 -3.91 13.99
C ALA A 30 -9.72 -5.35 13.61
N ASP A 31 -10.58 -6.01 12.82
CA ASP A 31 -10.35 -7.37 12.35
C ASP A 31 -9.26 -7.41 11.26
N ILE A 32 -9.24 -6.42 10.35
CA ILE A 32 -8.14 -6.26 9.39
C ILE A 32 -6.80 -6.12 10.11
N GLY A 33 -6.71 -5.27 11.15
CA GLY A 33 -5.48 -5.11 11.93
C GLY A 33 -5.05 -6.38 12.67
N ALA A 34 -6.00 -7.28 13.00
CA ALA A 34 -5.73 -8.55 13.65
C ALA A 34 -5.22 -9.65 12.69
N LEU A 35 -5.33 -9.48 11.37
CA LEU A 35 -4.87 -10.47 10.41
C LEU A 35 -3.34 -10.64 10.41
N LYS A 36 -2.90 -11.88 10.19
CA LYS A 36 -1.47 -12.14 9.96
C LYS A 36 -1.04 -11.53 8.62
N SER A 37 0.17 -10.99 8.54
CA SER A 37 0.78 -10.52 7.28
C SER A 37 0.73 -11.53 6.14
N ALA A 38 0.82 -12.84 6.45
CA ALA A 38 0.69 -13.91 5.46
C ALA A 38 -0.71 -14.00 4.82
N VAL A 39 -1.76 -13.59 5.53
CA VAL A 39 -3.12 -13.50 4.98
C VAL A 39 -3.19 -12.33 4.00
N ILE A 40 -2.66 -11.17 4.38
CA ILE A 40 -2.61 -9.97 3.52
C ILE A 40 -1.82 -10.25 2.23
N ALA A 41 -0.65 -10.90 2.34
CA ALA A 41 0.13 -11.32 1.18
C ALA A 41 -0.59 -12.37 0.29
N GLY A 42 -1.57 -13.09 0.85
CA GLY A 42 -2.36 -14.10 0.14
C GLY A 42 -3.63 -13.58 -0.53
N LEU A 43 -4.00 -12.30 -0.32
CA LEU A 43 -5.16 -11.71 -0.99
C LEU A 43 -4.96 -11.66 -2.50
N SER A 44 -5.99 -12.00 -3.26
CA SER A 44 -5.97 -11.77 -4.71
C SER A 44 -5.93 -10.26 -5.03
N SER A 45 -5.54 -9.90 -6.25
CA SER A 45 -5.56 -8.49 -6.69
C SER A 45 -6.96 -7.88 -6.63
N ASN A 46 -8.01 -8.68 -6.92
CA ASN A 46 -9.40 -8.21 -6.82
C ASN A 46 -9.83 -7.94 -5.37
N GLN A 47 -9.45 -8.82 -4.44
CA GLN A 47 -9.72 -8.62 -3.01
C GLN A 47 -8.93 -7.44 -2.45
N THR A 48 -7.66 -7.29 -2.85
CA THR A 48 -6.83 -6.15 -2.44
C THR A 48 -7.44 -4.83 -2.92
N LYS A 49 -7.94 -4.79 -4.16
CA LYS A 49 -8.64 -3.62 -4.72
C LYS A 49 -9.96 -3.31 -4.01
N ALA A 50 -10.57 -4.30 -3.36
CA ALA A 50 -11.82 -4.14 -2.62
C ALA A 50 -11.63 -3.60 -1.20
N LEU A 51 -10.39 -3.50 -0.71
CA LEU A 51 -10.12 -2.87 0.58
C LEU A 51 -10.55 -1.41 0.56
N THR A 52 -11.26 -0.99 1.60
CA THR A 52 -11.64 0.41 1.80
C THR A 52 -10.45 1.22 2.31
N THR A 53 -10.49 2.55 2.19
CA THR A 53 -9.43 3.42 2.72
C THR A 53 -9.27 3.25 4.23
N ASP A 54 -10.37 3.09 4.96
CA ASP A 54 -10.33 2.88 6.42
C ASP A 54 -9.67 1.55 6.78
N GLN A 55 -9.89 0.50 5.97
CA GLN A 55 -9.19 -0.77 6.14
C GLN A 55 -7.70 -0.67 5.80
N ILE A 56 -7.31 0.15 4.82
CA ILE A 56 -5.90 0.42 4.52
C ILE A 56 -5.21 1.13 5.68
N VAL A 57 -5.86 2.15 6.26
CA VAL A 57 -5.37 2.86 7.46
C VAL A 57 -5.24 1.91 8.66
N ALA A 58 -6.08 0.89 8.74
CA ALA A 58 -6.04 -0.09 9.83
C ALA A 58 -4.92 -1.14 9.70
N LEU A 59 -4.23 -1.21 8.56
CA LEU A 59 -3.12 -2.13 8.38
C LEU A 59 -1.91 -1.64 9.17
N SER A 60 -1.26 -2.56 9.87
CA SER A 60 0.06 -2.31 10.45
C SER A 60 1.15 -2.22 9.37
N SER A 61 2.28 -1.59 9.70
CA SER A 61 3.45 -1.53 8.81
C SER A 61 3.96 -2.91 8.37
N SER A 62 3.83 -3.92 9.24
CA SER A 62 4.17 -5.32 8.92
C SER A 62 3.20 -5.97 7.94
N GLN A 63 1.94 -5.54 7.89
CA GLN A 63 0.98 -5.99 6.89
C GLN A 63 1.17 -5.22 5.58
N ILE A 64 1.42 -3.91 5.62
CA ILE A 64 1.75 -3.09 4.44
C ILE A 64 3.00 -3.61 3.73
N SER A 65 4.08 -3.90 4.47
CA SER A 65 5.30 -4.50 3.91
C SER A 65 5.09 -5.90 3.34
N ALA A 66 4.04 -6.61 3.74
CA ALA A 66 3.71 -7.93 3.23
C ALA A 66 3.07 -7.89 1.84
N LEU A 67 2.47 -6.76 1.45
CA LEU A 67 1.89 -6.59 0.12
C LEU A 67 2.93 -6.86 -0.97
N SER A 68 2.49 -7.56 -2.02
CA SER A 68 3.25 -7.76 -3.24
C SER A 68 3.14 -6.54 -4.16
N SER A 69 4.06 -6.41 -5.11
CA SER A 69 4.02 -5.33 -6.10
C SER A 69 2.75 -5.37 -6.96
N SER A 70 2.23 -6.56 -7.28
CA SER A 70 0.97 -6.71 -8.03
C SER A 70 -0.26 -6.27 -7.21
N GLN A 71 -0.27 -6.55 -5.91
CA GLN A 71 -1.32 -6.09 -5.00
C GLN A 71 -1.31 -4.57 -4.89
N VAL A 72 -0.13 -3.96 -4.69
CA VAL A 72 0.02 -2.50 -4.62
C VAL A 72 -0.36 -1.83 -5.94
N ALA A 73 0.06 -2.37 -7.07
CA ALA A 73 -0.35 -1.88 -8.39
C ALA A 73 -1.87 -1.96 -8.62
N GLY A 74 -2.57 -2.87 -7.94
CA GLY A 74 -4.02 -3.01 -8.00
C GLY A 74 -4.82 -2.05 -7.10
N LEU A 75 -4.17 -1.36 -6.17
CA LEU A 75 -4.83 -0.41 -5.26
C LEU A 75 -5.39 0.80 -6.01
N SER A 76 -6.50 1.35 -5.52
CA SER A 76 -7.01 2.62 -6.02
C SER A 76 -6.09 3.78 -5.62
N THR A 77 -6.17 4.91 -6.31
CA THR A 77 -5.45 6.13 -5.92
C THR A 77 -5.86 6.61 -4.52
N ALA A 78 -7.14 6.46 -4.15
CA ALA A 78 -7.63 6.76 -2.81
C ALA A 78 -7.00 5.84 -1.74
N ALA A 79 -6.84 4.55 -2.04
CA ALA A 79 -6.16 3.61 -1.14
C ALA A 79 -4.67 3.93 -0.99
N ILE A 80 -3.98 4.32 -2.07
CA ILE A 80 -2.58 4.77 -2.00
C ILE A 80 -2.46 6.04 -1.15
N ALA A 81 -3.33 7.02 -1.34
CA ALA A 81 -3.36 8.23 -0.54
C ALA A 81 -3.70 7.97 0.94
N ALA A 82 -4.42 6.88 1.24
CA ALA A 82 -4.80 6.49 2.59
C ALA A 82 -3.70 5.72 3.36
N ILE A 83 -2.62 5.27 2.71
CA ILE A 83 -1.50 4.62 3.42
C ILE A 83 -0.88 5.64 4.39
N GLU A 84 -0.73 5.29 5.66
CA GLU A 84 -0.18 6.25 6.61
C GLU A 84 1.28 6.59 6.26
N THR A 85 1.67 7.85 6.47
CA THR A 85 3.05 8.30 6.18
C THR A 85 4.11 7.46 6.91
N ALA A 86 3.78 6.97 8.12
CA ALA A 86 4.64 6.09 8.90
C ALA A 86 4.88 4.71 8.23
N ASP A 87 3.97 4.26 7.38
CA ASP A 87 4.03 2.96 6.71
C ASP A 87 4.69 3.02 5.32
N ILE A 88 4.84 4.21 4.74
CA ILE A 88 5.46 4.39 3.42
C ILE A 88 6.86 3.79 3.39
N GLY A 89 7.65 3.97 4.44
CA GLY A 89 8.99 3.38 4.56
C GLY A 89 9.00 1.84 4.60
N ALA A 90 7.88 1.21 4.94
CA ALA A 90 7.74 -0.25 4.99
C ALA A 90 7.45 -0.88 3.62
N LEU A 91 7.02 -0.08 2.63
CA LEU A 91 6.79 -0.58 1.27
C LEU A 91 8.10 -1.02 0.61
N LYS A 92 8.06 -2.20 -0.01
CA LYS A 92 9.20 -2.70 -0.79
C LYS A 92 9.48 -1.79 -1.99
N THR A 93 10.75 -1.63 -2.36
CA THR A 93 11.16 -0.89 -3.57
C THR A 93 10.47 -1.42 -4.83
N ALA A 94 10.27 -2.73 -4.94
CA ALA A 94 9.54 -3.36 -6.04
C ALA A 94 8.06 -2.95 -6.11
N ALA A 95 7.42 -2.60 -4.98
CA ALA A 95 6.07 -2.08 -4.97
C ALA A 95 6.03 -0.62 -5.44
N ILE A 96 7.02 0.19 -5.04
CA ILE A 96 7.17 1.58 -5.52
C ILE A 96 7.38 1.62 -7.03
N GLY A 97 8.24 0.75 -7.56
CA GLY A 97 8.47 0.62 -9.01
C GLY A 97 7.27 0.09 -9.79
N ALA A 98 6.27 -0.51 -9.12
CA ALA A 98 5.05 -1.00 -9.73
C ALA A 98 3.89 0.01 -9.70
N LEU A 99 4.05 1.15 -9.03
CA LEU A 99 3.05 2.22 -9.04
C LEU A 99 2.88 2.77 -10.46
N SER A 100 1.63 2.96 -10.85
CA SER A 100 1.30 3.76 -12.02
C SER A 100 1.58 5.24 -11.78
N THR A 101 1.62 6.04 -12.85
CA THR A 101 1.74 7.50 -12.77
C THR A 101 0.57 8.12 -11.99
N ALA A 102 -0.65 7.60 -12.15
CA ALA A 102 -1.82 8.06 -11.42
C ALA A 102 -1.75 7.76 -9.91
N GLN A 103 -1.24 6.59 -9.53
CA GLN A 103 -1.00 6.26 -8.12
C GLN A 103 0.14 7.08 -7.52
N THR A 104 1.20 7.34 -8.30
CA THR A 104 2.29 8.23 -7.88
C THR A 104 1.76 9.65 -7.62
N ALA A 105 0.90 10.16 -8.50
CA ALA A 105 0.30 11.49 -8.36
C ALA A 105 -0.69 11.60 -7.18
N ALA A 106 -1.18 10.46 -6.69
CA ALA A 106 -2.08 10.39 -5.54
C ALA A 106 -1.35 10.42 -4.20
N LEU A 107 -0.03 10.22 -4.17
CA LEU A 107 0.75 10.33 -2.94
C LEU A 107 0.69 11.77 -2.40
N SER A 108 0.56 11.95 -1.09
CA SER A 108 0.71 13.27 -0.48
C SER A 108 2.17 13.73 -0.50
N THR A 109 2.41 15.02 -0.32
CA THR A 109 3.77 15.56 -0.16
C THR A 109 4.48 14.94 1.04
N ASP A 110 3.76 14.65 2.12
CA ASP A 110 4.31 14.03 3.32
C ASP A 110 4.74 12.58 3.05
N GLN A 111 3.93 11.82 2.30
CA GLN A 111 4.29 10.47 1.87
C GLN A 111 5.52 10.48 0.95
N ILE A 112 5.61 11.43 0.02
CA ILE A 112 6.79 11.61 -0.85
C ILE A 112 8.04 11.92 -0.01
N GLY A 113 7.93 12.83 0.96
CA GLY A 113 9.03 13.16 1.88
C GLY A 113 9.46 11.98 2.75
N ALA A 114 8.56 11.04 3.04
CA ALA A 114 8.84 9.84 3.83
C ALA A 114 9.49 8.68 3.04
N LEU A 115 9.53 8.75 1.70
CA LEU A 115 10.19 7.73 0.89
C LEU A 115 11.70 7.68 1.19
N SER A 116 12.23 6.48 1.42
CA SER A 116 13.68 6.28 1.47
C SER A 116 14.33 6.56 0.12
N THR A 117 15.63 6.86 0.12
CA THR A 117 16.42 7.03 -1.11
C THR A 117 16.36 5.80 -2.02
N ALA A 118 16.33 4.59 -1.45
CA ALA A 118 16.22 3.34 -2.20
C ALA A 118 14.84 3.19 -2.88
N GLN A 119 13.77 3.67 -2.24
CA GLN A 119 12.43 3.68 -2.83
C GLN A 119 12.32 4.71 -3.95
N VAL A 120 12.88 5.91 -3.76
CA VAL A 120 12.94 6.94 -4.81
C VAL A 120 13.75 6.44 -6.02
N ALA A 121 14.88 5.78 -5.79
CA ALA A 121 15.69 5.18 -6.86
C ALA A 121 14.95 4.05 -7.62
N ALA A 122 13.92 3.44 -7.02
CA ALA A 122 13.11 2.40 -7.66
C ALA A 122 11.93 2.95 -8.47
N MET A 123 11.68 4.27 -8.44
CA MET A 123 10.64 4.89 -9.25
C MET A 123 10.98 4.76 -10.74
N THR A 124 9.97 4.52 -11.56
CA THR A 124 10.15 4.44 -13.01
C THR A 124 10.35 5.82 -13.61
N THR A 125 11.00 5.89 -14.78
CA THR A 125 11.16 7.14 -15.55
C THR A 125 9.80 7.79 -15.88
N ALA A 126 8.75 6.99 -16.12
CA ALA A 126 7.40 7.48 -16.33
C ALA A 126 6.81 8.15 -15.08
N ASN A 127 7.05 7.58 -13.89
CA ASN A 127 6.59 8.17 -12.63
C ASN A 127 7.31 9.49 -12.33
N LEU A 128 8.61 9.55 -12.61
CA LEU A 128 9.39 10.79 -12.44
C LEU A 128 8.98 11.88 -13.43
N ALA A 129 8.69 11.53 -14.68
CA ALA A 129 8.34 12.49 -15.73
C ALA A 129 6.89 12.98 -15.67
N SER A 130 5.95 12.10 -15.33
CA SER A 130 4.50 12.36 -15.48
C SER A 130 3.66 11.90 -14.30
N GLY A 131 4.27 11.29 -13.28
CA GLY A 131 3.58 10.83 -12.07
C GLY A 131 3.71 11.76 -10.89
N LEU A 132 4.64 12.73 -10.91
CA LEU A 132 4.84 13.70 -9.83
C LEU A 132 4.21 15.05 -10.17
N SER A 133 3.51 15.63 -9.20
CA SER A 133 3.07 17.03 -9.22
C SER A 133 4.21 17.97 -8.82
N THR A 134 4.03 19.28 -9.08
CA THR A 134 5.01 20.29 -8.68
C THR A 134 5.23 20.31 -7.16
N ASP A 135 4.17 20.14 -6.38
CA ASP A 135 4.25 20.17 -4.91
C ASP A 135 4.99 18.93 -4.38
N GLN A 136 4.79 17.77 -5.00
CA GLN A 136 5.52 16.55 -4.67
C GLN A 136 7.01 16.66 -5.02
N ILE A 137 7.36 17.30 -6.15
CA ILE A 137 8.76 17.56 -6.50
C ILE A 137 9.42 18.48 -5.46
N VAL A 138 8.71 19.51 -4.98
CA VAL A 138 9.20 20.41 -3.91
C VAL A 138 9.39 19.67 -2.59
N ALA A 139 8.57 18.65 -2.31
CA ALA A 139 8.68 17.85 -1.09
C ALA A 139 9.89 16.89 -1.08
N LEU A 140 10.54 16.63 -2.21
CA LEU A 140 11.73 15.78 -2.27
C LEU A 140 12.92 16.46 -1.58
N SER A 141 13.57 15.71 -0.70
CA SER A 141 14.84 16.11 -0.09
C SER A 141 16.00 16.04 -1.09
N SER A 142 17.07 16.78 -0.82
CA SER A 142 18.30 16.71 -1.63
C SER A 142 18.91 15.31 -1.68
N ASN A 143 18.76 14.51 -0.60
CA ASN A 143 19.23 13.12 -0.57
C ASN A 143 18.40 12.22 -1.52
N GLN A 144 17.09 12.41 -1.57
CA GLN A 144 16.21 11.67 -2.48
C GLN A 144 16.48 12.05 -3.94
N LEU A 145 16.64 13.35 -4.24
CA LEU A 145 17.03 13.81 -5.58
C LEU A 145 18.39 13.27 -6.01
N GLY A 146 19.37 13.22 -5.10
CA GLY A 146 20.69 12.64 -5.37
C GLY A 146 20.69 11.12 -5.56
N ALA A 147 19.63 10.42 -5.13
CA ALA A 147 19.47 8.99 -5.32
C ALA A 147 18.86 8.61 -6.68
N LEU A 148 18.32 9.59 -7.43
CA LEU A 148 17.80 9.34 -8.77
C LEU A 148 18.96 8.99 -9.71
N SER A 149 18.94 7.76 -10.22
CA SER A 149 19.76 7.34 -11.34
C SER A 149 18.87 7.32 -12.59
N THR A 150 19.18 8.18 -13.56
CA THR A 150 18.50 8.22 -14.87
C THR A 150 19.23 7.37 -15.89
#